data_AF-A0A7K2MFP1-F1
#
_entry.id   AF-A0A7K2MFP1-F1
#
_cell.length_a   1.000
_cell.length_b   1.000
_cell.length_c   1.000
_cell.angle_alpha   90.00
_cell.angle_beta   90.00
_cell.angle_gamma   90.00
#
_symmetry.space_group_name_H-M   'P 1'
#
loop_
_entity.id
_entity.type
_entity.pdbx_description
1 polymer ?
#
loop_
_entity_poly.entity_id
_entity_poly.type
_entity_poly.pdbx_seq_one_letter_code
_entity_poly.pdbx_strand_id
1 'polypeptide(L)'
;MELAGEEPFTGFGLPGTPGTDAFWATARTPASVPDGAGGWTTLFLRRGSEAATVGFESWSEPVPLRRWGVTDCWYALVRMPARLRVTY
;
A
#
# COMPACT_ATOMS: atom_id res chain seq x y z
N MET A 1 19.99 3.68 -7.88
CA MET A 1 19.06 4.76 -8.25
C MET A 1 17.94 4.74 -7.23
N GLU A 2 18.06 5.68 -6.31
CA GLU A 2 17.37 5.72 -5.02
C GLU A 2 16.02 6.40 -5.18
N LEU A 3 14.93 5.72 -4.84
CA LEU A 3 13.65 6.39 -4.60
C LEU A 3 13.63 6.76 -3.12
N ALA A 4 14.29 7.88 -2.83
CA ALA A 4 14.32 8.52 -1.53
C ALA A 4 12.90 8.82 -1.06
N GLY A 5 12.49 8.19 0.04
CA GLY A 5 12.11 8.86 1.28
C GLY A 5 10.84 9.71 1.36
N GLU A 6 10.36 10.31 0.29
CA GLU A 6 9.27 11.29 0.34
C GLU A 6 8.06 10.76 -0.45
N GLU A 7 7.33 9.92 0.28
CA GLU A 7 5.89 9.74 0.23
C GLU A 7 5.28 8.99 -0.99
N PRO A 8 5.48 7.67 -1.10
CA PRO A 8 4.57 6.82 -1.88
C PRO A 8 3.09 6.98 -1.48
N PHE A 9 2.80 7.57 -0.32
CA PHE A 9 1.49 7.74 0.27
C PHE A 9 0.76 9.03 -0.17
N THR A 10 1.47 10.09 -0.60
CA THR A 10 0.83 11.37 -1.01
C THR A 10 -0.08 11.16 -2.22
N GLY A 11 0.34 10.31 -3.16
CA GLY A 11 -0.48 9.94 -4.31
C GLY A 11 -1.81 9.27 -3.94
N PHE A 12 -1.89 8.68 -2.75
CA PHE A 12 -3.10 8.05 -2.21
C PHE A 12 -3.90 9.00 -1.31
N GLY A 13 -3.50 10.26 -1.18
CA GLY A 13 -4.17 11.25 -0.35
C GLY A 13 -4.02 10.98 1.15
N LEU A 14 -2.89 10.38 1.57
CA LEU A 14 -2.59 10.08 2.97
C LEU A 14 -1.62 11.11 3.54
N PRO A 15 -2.12 12.14 4.25
CA PRO A 15 -1.26 13.13 4.89
C PRO A 15 -0.65 12.60 6.19
N GLY A 16 0.54 13.09 6.52
CA GLY A 16 1.21 12.84 7.79
C GLY A 16 2.24 11.72 7.76
N THR A 17 2.97 11.58 8.86
CA THR A 17 4.12 10.66 8.94
C THR A 17 3.65 9.21 9.05
N PRO A 18 4.10 8.30 8.16
CA PRO A 18 3.69 6.90 8.18
C PRO A 18 4.04 6.22 9.52
N GLY A 19 3.09 5.48 10.08
CA GLY A 19 3.22 4.84 11.40
C GLY A 19 2.73 5.68 12.58
N THR A 20 2.41 6.96 12.37
CA THR A 20 1.77 7.78 13.42
C THR A 20 0.27 7.54 13.50
N ASP A 21 -0.33 7.85 14.65
CA ASP A 21 -1.78 7.76 14.84
C ASP A 21 -2.55 8.64 13.85
N ALA A 22 -2.05 9.85 13.55
CA ALA A 22 -2.65 10.75 12.56
C ALA A 22 -2.66 10.15 11.15
N PHE A 23 -1.60 9.44 10.76
CA PHE A 23 -1.57 8.70 9.50
C PHE A 23 -2.61 7.57 9.52
N TRP A 24 -2.66 6.78 10.59
CA TRP A 24 -3.62 5.68 10.71
C TRP A 24 -5.08 6.13 10.79
N ALA A 25 -5.35 7.32 11.34
CA ALA A 25 -6.69 7.91 11.38
C ALA A 25 -7.21 8.29 9.97
N THR A 26 -6.31 8.57 9.03
CA THR A 26 -6.67 8.89 7.63
C THR A 26 -6.50 7.69 6.68
N ALA A 27 -5.70 6.70 7.08
CA ALA A 27 -5.41 5.49 6.30
C ALA A 27 -6.69 4.69 6.00
N ARG A 28 -7.13 4.72 4.74
CA ARG A 28 -8.11 3.76 4.21
C ARG A 28 -7.37 2.74 3.37
N THR A 29 -7.29 1.50 3.83
CA THR A 29 -6.61 0.40 3.13
C THR A 29 -7.63 -0.70 2.75
N PRO A 30 -7.57 -1.24 1.52
CA PRO A 30 -6.67 -0.85 0.44
C PRO A 30 -7.08 0.49 -0.22
N ALA A 31 -6.09 1.33 -0.55
CA ALA A 31 -6.30 2.56 -1.33
C ALA A 31 -5.89 2.32 -2.78
N SER A 32 -6.73 2.67 -3.76
CA SER A 32 -6.42 2.46 -5.18
C SER A 32 -6.46 3.77 -5.94
N VAL A 33 -5.44 4.02 -6.77
CA VAL A 33 -5.34 5.20 -7.63
C VAL A 33 -5.03 4.77 -9.05
N PRO A 34 -5.49 5.49 -10.09
CA PRO A 34 -5.16 5.16 -11.47
C PRO A 34 -3.65 5.27 -11.70
N ASP A 35 -3.03 4.29 -12.36
CA ASP A 35 -1.58 4.30 -12.62
C ASP A 35 -1.18 5.15 -13.85
N GLY A 36 -2.17 5.60 -14.63
CA GLY A 36 -1.96 6.36 -15.87
C GLY A 36 -1.85 5.51 -17.14
N ALA A 37 -1.63 4.20 -17.03
CA ALA A 37 -1.56 3.25 -18.15
C ALA A 37 -2.87 2.47 -18.37
N GLY A 38 -3.96 2.90 -17.71
CA GLY A 38 -5.25 2.23 -17.72
C GLY A 38 -5.40 1.13 -16.66
N GLY A 39 -4.42 0.97 -15.76
CA GLY A 39 -4.53 0.14 -14.58
C GLY A 39 -4.71 0.98 -13.30
N TRP A 40 -4.61 0.30 -12.17
CA TRP A 40 -4.63 0.89 -10.84
C TRP A 40 -3.34 0.54 -10.11
N THR A 41 -2.83 1.45 -9.31
CA THR A 41 -1.87 1.12 -8.26
C THR A 41 -2.63 1.08 -6.95
N THR A 42 -2.60 -0.06 -6.27
CA THR A 42 -3.25 -0.27 -4.99
C THR A 42 -2.21 -0.32 -3.89
N LEU A 43 -2.38 0.55 -2.90
CA LEU A 43 -1.62 0.59 -1.67
C LEU A 43 -2.33 -0.27 -0.61
N PHE A 44 -1.60 -1.25 -0.10
CA PHE A 44 -1.96 -2.01 1.08
C PHE A 44 -1.16 -1.50 2.27
N LEU A 45 -1.84 -1.26 3.38
CA LEU A 45 -1.25 -0.85 4.64
C LEU A 45 -1.58 -1.85 5.74
N ARG A 46 -0.62 -2.09 6.62
CA ARG A 46 -0.81 -2.87 7.85
C ARG A 46 -0.03 -2.25 9.00
N ARG A 47 -0.66 -2.20 10.17
CA ARG A 47 -0.03 -1.78 11.42
C ARG A 47 0.48 -3.00 12.19
N GLY A 48 1.71 -2.96 12.70
CA GLY A 48 2.24 -4.00 13.58
C GLY A 48 3.76 -4.11 13.62
N SER A 49 4.26 -5.01 14.46
CA SER A 49 5.71 -5.24 14.66
C SER A 49 6.29 -6.34 13.78
N GLU A 50 5.43 -7.20 13.21
CA GLU A 50 5.83 -8.40 12.46
C GLU A 50 5.72 -8.19 10.96
N ALA A 51 6.64 -8.83 10.22
CA ALA A 51 6.57 -8.91 8.77
C ALA A 51 5.27 -9.58 8.34
N ALA A 52 4.69 -9.09 7.25
CA ALA A 52 3.47 -9.64 6.69
C ALA A 52 3.51 -9.64 5.17
N THR A 53 2.63 -10.45 4.59
CA THR A 53 2.45 -10.58 3.15
C THR A 53 0.99 -10.32 2.79
N VAL A 54 0.75 -9.77 1.60
CA VAL A 54 -0.58 -9.65 1.00
C VAL A 54 -0.76 -10.85 0.08
N GLY A 55 -1.63 -11.78 0.46
CA GLY A 55 -2.01 -12.90 -0.39
C GLY A 55 -3.11 -12.50 -1.38
N PHE A 56 -2.99 -12.96 -2.62
CA PHE A 56 -4.04 -12.83 -3.63
C PHE A 56 -4.52 -14.23 -4.02
N GLU A 57 -5.82 -14.51 -3.89
CA GLU A 57 -6.36 -15.88 -4.00
C GLU A 57 -6.19 -16.51 -5.39
N SER A 58 -6.04 -15.72 -6.46
CA SER A 58 -6.12 -16.27 -7.82
C SER A 58 -5.17 -15.63 -8.83
N TRP A 59 -4.23 -14.80 -8.40
CA TRP A 59 -3.54 -13.94 -9.36
C TRP A 59 -2.10 -13.55 -9.03
N SER A 60 -1.66 -13.57 -7.77
CA SER A 60 -0.26 -13.24 -7.48
C SER A 60 0.29 -14.07 -6.35
N GLU A 61 1.59 -14.33 -6.41
CA GLU A 61 2.34 -14.81 -5.26
C GLU A 61 2.20 -13.80 -4.10
N PRO A 62 2.25 -14.26 -2.84
CA PRO A 62 2.12 -13.36 -1.70
C PRO A 62 3.12 -12.21 -1.78
N VAL A 63 2.63 -10.98 -1.81
CA VAL A 63 3.48 -9.80 -1.94
C VAL A 63 3.97 -9.40 -0.54
N PRO A 64 5.29 -9.41 -0.27
CA PRO A 64 5.81 -9.01 1.04
C PRO A 64 5.59 -7.52 1.27
N LEU A 65 5.02 -7.19 2.43
CA LEU A 65 4.93 -5.82 2.90
C LEU A 65 6.32 -5.34 3.34
N ARG A 66 6.67 -4.12 2.95
CA ARG A 66 7.90 -3.45 3.35
C ARG A 66 7.62 -2.59 4.57
N ARG A 67 8.53 -2.62 5.54
CA ARG A 67 8.45 -1.73 6.72
C ARG A 67 8.86 -0.32 6.33
N TRP A 68 8.11 0.68 6.78
CA TRP A 68 8.51 2.08 6.65
C TRP A 68 9.49 2.45 7.77
N GLY A 69 10.78 2.49 7.41
CA GLY A 69 11.86 2.79 8.36
C GLY A 69 11.80 1.86 9.58
N VAL A 70 11.80 2.45 10.78
CA VAL A 70 11.71 1.75 12.06
C VAL A 70 10.31 1.77 12.68
N THR A 71 9.30 2.22 11.94
CA THR A 71 7.92 2.38 12.45
C THR A 71 7.14 1.07 12.45
N ASP A 72 5.98 1.02 13.10
CA ASP A 72 5.02 -0.09 12.98
C ASP A 72 4.19 -0.07 11.69
N CYS A 73 4.59 0.73 10.68
CA CYS A 73 3.92 0.80 9.39
C CYS A 73 4.53 -0.13 8.36
N TRP A 74 3.69 -1.02 7.84
CA TRP A 74 4.01 -1.95 6.76
C TRP A 74 3.18 -1.59 5.53
N TYR A 75 3.82 -1.53 4.36
CA TYR A 75 3.17 -1.13 3.12
C TYR A 75 3.62 -1.94 1.91
N ALA A 76 2.72 -2.08 0.94
CA ALA A 76 3.00 -2.67 -0.38
C ALA A 76 2.22 -1.92 -1.45
N LEU A 77 2.88 -1.62 -2.56
CA LEU A 77 2.26 -1.08 -3.76
C LEU A 77 2.12 -2.20 -4.78
N VAL A 78 0.89 -2.50 -5.19
CA VAL A 78 0.60 -3.57 -6.13
C VAL A 78 -0.12 -2.98 -7.33
N ARG A 79 0.39 -3.23 -8.54
CA ARG A 79 -0.27 -2.82 -9.77
C ARG A 79 -1.42 -3.77 -10.07
N MET A 80 -2.64 -3.24 -10.06
CA MET A 80 -3.85 -3.95 -10.38
C MET A 80 -4.32 -3.64 -11.82
N PRO A 81 -4.43 -4.61 -12.75
CA PRO A 81 -5.14 -4.54 -14.01
C PRO A 81 -6.54 -3.97 -13.89
N ALA A 82 -6.90 -3.24 -14.94
CA ALA A 82 -8.16 -2.54 -15.12
C ALA A 82 -9.43 -3.38 -14.91
N ARG A 83 -9.32 -4.71 -15.03
CA ARG A 83 -10.46 -5.64 -15.19
C ARG A 83 -10.69 -6.59 -14.02
N LEU A 84 -10.10 -6.37 -12.85
CA LEU A 84 -10.45 -7.21 -11.71
C LEU A 84 -11.78 -6.77 -11.08
N ARG A 85 -12.86 -7.48 -11.40
CA ARG A 85 -14.04 -7.57 -10.53
C ARG A 85 -13.66 -8.45 -9.34
N VAL A 86 -13.30 -7.83 -8.21
CA VAL A 86 -13.24 -8.54 -6.93
C VAL A 86 -14.62 -8.39 -6.28
N THR A 87 -15.32 -9.50 -6.11
CA THR A 87 -16.44 -9.61 -5.17
C THR A 87 -15.86 -9.80 -3.76
N TYR A 88 -16.29 -8.96 -2.80
CA TYR A 88 -15.95 -9.10 -1.37
C TYR A 88 -17.00 -9.95 -0.65
#